data_AF-A0A857D2F6-F1
#
_entry.id   AF-A0A857D2F6-F1
#
_cell.length_a   1.000
_cell.length_b   1.000
_cell.length_c   1.000
_cell.angle_alpha   90.00
_cell.angle_beta   90.00
_cell.angle_gamma   90.00
#
_symmetry.space_group_name_H-M   'P 1'
#
loop_
_entity.id
_entity.type
_entity.pdbx_description
1 polymer ?
#
loop_
_entity_poly.entity_id
_entity_poly.type
_entity_poly.pdbx_seq_one_letter_code
_entity_poly.pdbx_strand_id
1 'polypeptide(L)' 'MPVTGTIGLLLIAKKKGIIIEVKPILDQFLSQGKRISPILYQEILGMAEES' A
#
# COMPACT_ATOMS: atom_id res chain seq x y z
N MET A 1 -9.28 -3.35 -9.32
CA MET A 1 -9.89 -4.45 -8.53
C MET A 1 -10.04 -3.99 -7.09
N PRO A 2 -11.01 -4.51 -6.29
CA PRO A 2 -11.05 -4.20 -4.86
C PRO A 2 -9.81 -4.80 -4.17
N VAL A 3 -9.00 -3.95 -3.55
CA VAL A 3 -7.83 -4.39 -2.75
C VAL A 3 -8.31 -4.82 -1.38
N THR A 4 -8.09 -6.08 -1.03
CA THR A 4 -8.53 -6.68 0.23
C THR A 4 -7.34 -7.17 1.05
N GLY A 5 -7.53 -7.41 2.35
CA GLY A 5 -6.46 -7.81 3.29
C GLY A 5 -5.64 -6.64 3.83
N THR A 6 -4.38 -6.89 4.21
CA THR A 6 -3.50 -5.92 4.90
C THR A 6 -3.33 -4.62 4.11
N ILE A 7 -3.24 -4.69 2.78
CA ILE A 7 -3.10 -3.50 1.94
C ILE A 7 -4.38 -2.65 1.96
N GLY A 8 -5.56 -3.28 1.92
CA GLY A 8 -6.82 -2.56 2.05
C GLY A 8 -6.93 -1.82 3.39
N LEU A 9 -6.40 -2.43 4.46
CA LEU A 9 -6.31 -1.77 5.77
C LEU A 9 -5.37 -0.56 5.75
N LEU A 10 -4.22 -0.64 5.08
CA LEU A 10 -3.28 0.49 4.94
C LEU A 10 -3.93 1.66 4.18
N LEU A 11 -4.65 1.39 3.09
CA LEU A 11 -5.36 2.43 2.35
C LEU A 11 -6.43 3.11 3.20
N ILE A 12 -7.19 2.34 3.98
CA ILE A 12 -8.17 2.90 4.93
C ILE A 12 -7.47 3.74 6.01
N ALA A 13 -6.34 3.27 6.54
CA ALA A 13 -5.56 4.00 7.55
C ALA A 13 -5.06 5.34 7.01
N LYS A 14 -4.58 5.38 5.76
CA LYS A 14 -4.17 6.62 5.09
C LYS A 14 -5.34 7.58 4.91
N LYS A 15 -6.47 7.08 4.38
CA LYS A 15 -7.68 7.90 4.21
C LYS A 15 -8.21 8.48 5.52
N LYS A 16 -7.99 7.78 6.64
CA LYS A 16 -8.34 8.24 7.98
C LYS A 16 -7.28 9.14 8.63
N GLY A 17 -6.15 9.39 7.97
CA GLY A 17 -5.05 10.19 8.51
C GLY A 17 -4.28 9.51 9.64
N ILE A 18 -4.44 8.20 9.83
CA ILE A 18 -3.72 7.42 10.85
C ILE A 18 -2.25 7.24 10.43
N ILE A 19 -2.04 7.05 9.13
CA ILE A 19 -0.72 7.05 8.50
C ILE A 19 -0.68 8.13 7.42
N ILE A 20 0.49 8.73 7.24
CA ILE A 20 0.68 9.81 6.26
C ILE A 20 1.02 9.21 4.89
N GLU A 21 1.84 8.15 4.89
CA GLU A 21 2.34 7.52 3.67
C GLU A 21 2.20 5.99 3.69
N VAL A 22 1.85 5.41 2.56
CA VAL A 22 1.67 3.96 2.34
C VAL A 22 2.94 3.33 1.77
N LYS A 23 3.64 4.04 0.89
CA LYS A 23 4.91 3.65 0.26
C LYS A 23 5.98 3.09 1.22
N PRO A 24 6.39 3.77 2.29
CA PRO A 24 7.45 3.25 3.17
C PRO A 24 7.06 1.93 3.86
N ILE A 25 5.77 1.73 4.12
CA ILE A 25 5.25 0.50 4.72
C ILE A 25 5.25 -0.64 3.69
N LEU A 26 4.88 -0.33 2.44
CA LEU A 26 4.97 -1.29 1.33
C LEU A 26 6.41 -1.70 1.04
N ASP A 27 7.33 -0.75 1.04
CA ASP A 27 8.76 -1.00 0.85
C ASP A 27 9.31 -1.92 1.96
N GLN A 28 8.85 -1.72 3.19
CA GLN A 28 9.19 -2.61 4.29
C GLN A 28 8.67 -4.03 4.04
N PHE A 29 7.45 -4.20 3.54
CA PHE A 29 6.92 -5.53 3.18
C PHE A 29 7.75 -6.22 2.09
N LEU A 30 8.15 -5.48 1.05
CA LEU A 30 9.04 -5.99 0.02
C LEU A 30 10.40 -6.42 0.61
N SER A 31 10.98 -5.61 1.49
CA SER A 31 12.26 -5.90 2.16
C SER A 31 12.20 -7.15 3.06
N GLN A 32 11.03 -7.42 3.65
CA GLN A 32 10.78 -8.59 4.50
C GLN A 32 10.41 -9.85 3.71
N GLY A 33 10.55 -9.81 2.38
CA GLY A 33 10.33 -10.97 1.50
C GLY A 33 8.89 -11.17 1.05
N LYS A 34 7.98 -10.22 1.33
CA LYS A 34 6.64 -10.25 0.74
C LYS A 34 6.73 -9.95 -0.74
N ARG A 35 6.23 -10.85 -1.58
CA ARG A 35 6.15 -10.63 -3.03
C ARG A 35 4.89 -9.83 -3.37
N ILE A 36 5.09 -8.66 -3.94
CA ILE A 36 4.05 -7.80 -4.51
C ILE A 36 4.44 -7.59 -5.97
N SER A 37 3.52 -7.81 -6.90
CA SER A 37 3.81 -7.56 -8.31
C SER A 37 4.02 -6.06 -8.55
N PRO A 38 4.90 -5.66 -9.48
CA PRO A 38 5.12 -4.24 -9.77
C PRO A 38 3.83 -3.50 -10.15
N ILE A 39 2.94 -4.17 -10.87
CA ILE A 39 1.63 -3.62 -11.27
C ILE A 39 0.78 -3.35 -10.03
N LEU A 40 0.66 -4.32 -9.12
CA LEU A 40 -0.12 -4.15 -7.90
C LEU A 40 0.49 -3.08 -6.99
N TYR A 41 1.82 -3.02 -6.89
CA TYR A 41 2.51 -1.96 -6.13
C TYR A 41 2.13 -0.57 -6.65
N GLN A 42 2.18 -0.37 -7.97
CA GLN A 42 1.80 0.89 -8.61
C GLN A 42 0.30 1.21 -8.46
N GLU A 43 -0.57 0.20 -8.59
CA GLU A 43 -2.00 0.38 -8.33
C GLU A 43 -2.26 0.84 -6.88
N ILE A 44 -1.55 0.27 -5.90
CA ILE A 44 -1.70 0.64 -4.49
C ILE A 44 -1.23 2.08 -4.25
N LEU A 45 -0.09 2.48 -4.81
CA LEU A 45 0.38 3.87 -4.72
C LEU A 45 -0.62 4.83 -5.38
N GLY A 46 -1.14 4.48 -6.56
CA GLY A 46 -2.18 5.28 -7.23
C GLY A 46 -3.45 5.42 -6.39
N MET A 47 -3.90 4.33 -5.73
CA MET A 47 -5.03 4.37 -4.80
C MET A 47 -4.76 5.16 -3.52
N ALA A 48 -3.48 5.27 -3.13
CA ALA A 48 -3.02 6.07 -2.00
C ALA A 48 -2.73 7.53 -2.38
N GLU A 49 -2.91 7.92 -3.65
CA GLU A 49 -2.51 9.23 -4.18
C GLU A 49 -0.99 9.51 -3.97
N GLU A 50 -0.17 8.48 -4.17
CA GLU A 50 1.30 8.50 -4.04
C GLU A 50 2.00 8.21 -5.37
N SER A 51 3.31 8.49 -5.44
CA SER A 51 4.19 8.25 -6.59
C SER A 51 5.47 7.53 -6.21
#